data_AF-A0A8S3V2Q6-F1
#
_entry.id   AF-A0A8S3V2Q6-F1
#
_cell.length_a   1.000
_cell.length_b   1.000
_cell.length_c   1.000
_cell.angle_alpha   90.00
_cell.angle_beta   90.00
_cell.angle_gamma   90.00
#
_symmetry.space_group_name_H-M   'P 1'
#
loop_
_entity.id
_entity.type
_entity.pdbx_description
1 polymer ?
#
loop_
_entity_poly.entity_id
_entity_poly.type
_entity_poly.pdbx_seq_one_letter_code
_entity_poly.pdbx_strand_id
1 'polypeptide(L)'
;MKEVTATGLGIHKKRADAVSPQDEDTLWCKGVISLDSAEGLSYGVFYYNCKLFGFRGMDEHRDLEATQFEVVTDSVQKKKCLTFYGRISKNNQGGFFHRKIEPKKVIQWEDKNNPRDIVNLFSTYLSLIPKMGPFYRRPIGKLGLNTTGKPKFSTQVVGVNKLYTNR
;
A
#
# COMPACT_ATOMS: atom_id res chain seq x y z
N MET A 1 17.31 -16.35 -34.89
CA MET A 1 17.30 -16.22 -33.41
C MET A 1 16.24 -15.25 -32.87
N LYS A 2 15.79 -14.22 -33.62
CA LYS A 2 14.77 -13.25 -33.15
C LYS A 2 13.32 -13.78 -33.10
N GLU A 3 12.97 -14.81 -33.86
CA GLU A 3 11.58 -15.30 -33.97
C GLU A 3 11.18 -16.32 -32.89
N VAL A 4 12.15 -17.07 -32.35
CA VAL A 4 11.91 -18.09 -31.32
C VAL A 4 11.62 -17.46 -29.96
N THR A 5 12.24 -16.31 -29.67
CA THR A 5 11.96 -15.53 -28.45
C THR A 5 10.60 -14.84 -28.52
N ALA A 6 10.13 -14.48 -29.72
CA ALA A 6 8.82 -13.86 -29.94
C ALA A 6 7.66 -14.86 -29.75
N THR A 7 7.88 -16.14 -30.06
CA THR A 7 6.91 -17.22 -29.89
C THR A 7 6.90 -17.83 -28.48
N GLY A 8 7.85 -17.46 -27.61
CA GLY A 8 7.88 -17.88 -26.20
C GLY A 8 8.21 -19.35 -25.97
N LEU A 9 8.56 -20.11 -27.01
CA LEU A 9 8.98 -21.50 -26.91
C LEU A 9 10.31 -21.59 -26.15
N GLY A 10 10.29 -22.25 -24.98
CA GLY A 10 11.45 -22.45 -24.12
C GLY A 10 11.69 -21.36 -23.06
N ILE A 11 10.82 -20.34 -22.96
CA ILE A 11 10.94 -19.32 -21.92
C ILE A 11 10.23 -19.79 -20.64
N HIS A 12 10.98 -20.32 -19.68
CA HIS A 12 10.49 -20.51 -18.32
C HIS A 12 10.29 -19.14 -17.66
N LYS A 13 9.08 -18.59 -17.78
CA LYS A 13 8.68 -17.37 -17.08
C LYS A 13 8.70 -17.65 -15.57
N LYS A 14 9.73 -17.18 -14.86
CA LYS A 14 9.74 -17.10 -13.39
C LYS A 14 8.71 -16.06 -12.95
N ARG A 15 7.44 -16.45 -12.91
CA ARG A 15 6.36 -15.64 -12.33
C ARG A 15 6.19 -16.06 -10.88
N ALA A 16 6.12 -15.10 -9.98
CA ALA A 16 5.75 -15.38 -8.60
C ALA A 16 4.28 -15.83 -8.54
N ASP A 17 3.99 -16.79 -7.66
CA ASP A 17 2.62 -17.20 -7.39
C ASP A 17 1.82 -16.05 -6.77
N ALA A 18 0.53 -15.98 -7.11
CA ALA A 18 -0.35 -14.99 -6.53
C ALA A 18 -0.63 -15.35 -5.06
N VAL A 19 -0.61 -14.34 -4.19
CA VAL A 19 -0.98 -14.52 -2.77
C VAL A 19 -2.44 -14.96 -2.69
N SER A 20 -2.68 -16.11 -2.06
CA SER A 20 -4.02 -16.67 -1.89
C SER A 20 -4.75 -16.00 -0.71
N PRO A 21 -6.09 -16.10 -0.65
CA PRO A 21 -6.84 -15.68 0.54
C PRO A 21 -6.37 -16.39 1.82
N GLN A 22 -5.94 -17.65 1.73
CA GLN A 22 -5.44 -18.45 2.85
C GLN A 22 -4.09 -17.93 3.37
N ASP A 23 -3.24 -17.43 2.48
CA ASP A 23 -1.98 -16.78 2.88
C ASP A 23 -2.28 -15.50 3.65
N GLU A 24 -3.26 -14.72 3.20
CA GLU A 24 -3.71 -13.53 3.90
C GLU A 24 -4.32 -13.85 5.27
N ASP A 25 -5.16 -14.87 5.35
CA ASP A 25 -5.65 -15.41 6.63
C ASP A 25 -4.47 -15.72 7.56
N THR A 26 -3.46 -16.41 7.04
CA THR A 26 -2.27 -16.78 7.80
C THR A 26 -1.49 -15.55 8.30
N LEU A 27 -1.35 -14.50 7.49
CA LEU A 27 -0.68 -13.25 7.88
C LEU A 27 -1.40 -12.54 9.03
N TRP A 28 -2.73 -12.49 9.00
CA TRP A 28 -3.54 -11.92 10.07
C TRP A 28 -3.53 -12.81 11.32
N CYS A 29 -3.72 -14.12 11.18
CA CYS A 29 -3.73 -15.06 12.30
C CYS A 29 -2.39 -15.13 13.03
N LYS A 30 -1.27 -15.01 12.32
CA LYS A 30 0.08 -14.96 12.92
C LYS A 30 0.43 -13.60 13.53
N GLY A 31 -0.45 -12.59 13.41
CA GLY A 31 -0.18 -11.23 13.87
C GLY A 31 0.91 -10.51 13.06
N VAL A 32 1.25 -11.00 11.87
CA VAL A 32 2.18 -10.30 10.96
C VAL A 32 1.53 -9.03 10.43
N ILE A 33 0.23 -9.10 10.14
CA ILE A 33 -0.62 -7.92 9.96
C ILE A 33 -1.45 -7.78 11.24
N SER A 34 -1.40 -6.60 11.86
CA SER A 34 -2.10 -6.33 13.11
C SER A 34 -2.38 -4.84 13.25
N LEU A 35 -3.46 -4.46 13.92
CA LEU A 35 -3.75 -3.06 14.26
C LEU A 35 -3.02 -2.60 15.53
N ASP A 36 -2.57 -3.53 16.35
CA ASP A 36 -2.04 -3.25 17.68
C ASP A 36 -0.52 -2.97 17.69
N SER A 37 0.20 -3.43 16.66
CA SER A 37 1.64 -3.24 16.55
C SER A 37 2.02 -2.29 15.39
N ALA A 38 3.06 -1.48 15.60
CA ALA A 38 3.53 -0.55 14.57
C ALA A 38 4.12 -1.28 13.35
N GLU A 39 4.76 -2.43 13.57
CA GLU A 39 5.25 -3.28 12.49
C GLU A 39 4.10 -3.93 11.73
N GLY A 40 3.10 -4.49 12.43
CA GLY A 40 1.95 -5.09 11.78
C GLY A 40 1.11 -4.09 11.00
N LEU A 41 0.97 -2.85 11.49
CA LEU A 41 0.39 -1.75 10.73
C LEU A 41 1.21 -1.45 9.47
N SER A 42 2.54 -1.36 9.59
CA SER A 42 3.45 -1.09 8.46
C SER A 42 3.37 -2.16 7.39
N TYR A 43 3.40 -3.43 7.78
CA TYR A 43 3.31 -4.57 6.88
C TYR A 43 1.94 -4.65 6.22
N GLY A 44 0.87 -4.39 6.99
CA GLY A 44 -0.49 -4.32 6.48
C GLY A 44 -0.65 -3.27 5.39
N VAL A 45 -0.28 -2.02 5.66
CA VAL A 45 -0.42 -0.95 4.64
C VAL A 45 0.44 -1.20 3.43
N PHE A 46 1.65 -1.75 3.58
CA PHE A 46 2.49 -2.14 2.45
C PHE A 46 1.83 -3.23 1.59
N TYR A 47 1.34 -4.30 2.23
CA TYR A 47 0.65 -5.40 1.55
C TYR A 47 -0.57 -4.92 0.76
N TYR A 48 -1.45 -4.14 1.39
CA TYR A 48 -2.66 -3.65 0.72
C TYR A 48 -2.38 -2.55 -0.30
N ASN A 49 -1.29 -1.80 -0.17
CA ASN A 49 -0.82 -0.92 -1.24
C ASN A 49 -0.50 -1.72 -2.51
N CYS A 50 0.19 -2.86 -2.37
CA CYS A 50 0.44 -3.75 -3.50
C CYS A 50 -0.86 -4.38 -4.03
N LYS A 51 -1.70 -4.92 -3.13
CA LYS A 51 -2.89 -5.69 -3.49
C LYS A 51 -4.00 -4.85 -4.12
N LEU A 52 -4.34 -3.70 -3.53
CA LEU A 52 -5.49 -2.88 -3.94
C LEU A 52 -5.14 -1.79 -4.93
N PHE A 53 -4.06 -1.05 -4.67
CA PHE A 53 -3.70 0.11 -5.49
C PHE A 53 -2.74 -0.25 -6.62
N GLY A 54 -2.17 -1.45 -6.58
CA GLY A 54 -1.36 -2.03 -7.65
C GLY A 54 0.07 -1.50 -7.67
N PHE A 55 0.57 -1.01 -6.54
CA PHE A 55 1.97 -0.63 -6.40
C PHE A 55 2.87 -1.86 -6.52
N ARG A 56 3.85 -1.81 -7.40
CA ARG A 56 4.78 -2.92 -7.68
C ARG A 56 6.22 -2.45 -7.79
N GLY A 57 6.43 -1.20 -8.19
CA GLY A 57 7.74 -0.59 -8.32
C GLY A 57 8.24 -0.05 -6.98
N MET A 58 9.51 -0.31 -6.67
CA MET A 58 10.18 0.26 -5.50
C MET A 58 10.12 1.79 -5.49
N ASP A 59 10.28 2.39 -6.66
CA ASP A 59 10.12 3.81 -6.95
C ASP A 59 8.70 4.30 -6.60
N GLU A 60 7.66 3.57 -7.00
CA GLU A 60 6.28 3.96 -6.67
C GLU A 60 6.02 3.98 -5.16
N HIS A 61 6.56 2.99 -4.43
CA HIS A 61 6.45 2.96 -2.96
C HIS A 61 7.28 4.05 -2.29
N ARG A 62 8.49 4.33 -2.79
CA ARG A 62 9.37 5.38 -2.27
C ARG A 62 8.72 6.75 -2.38
N ASP A 63 8.09 7.00 -3.52
CA ASP A 63 7.50 8.27 -3.90
C ASP A 63 6.07 8.46 -3.37
N LEU A 64 5.51 7.46 -2.70
CA LEU A 64 4.19 7.50 -2.14
C LEU A 64 4.11 8.54 -1.00
N GLU A 65 3.14 9.44 -1.09
CA GLU A 65 2.91 10.47 -0.07
C GLU A 65 1.64 10.20 0.75
N ALA A 66 1.66 10.62 2.02
CA ALA A 66 0.49 10.53 2.90
C ALA A 66 -0.72 11.32 2.38
N THR A 67 -0.46 12.42 1.67
CA THR A 67 -1.46 13.30 1.03
C THR A 67 -2.26 12.60 -0.08
N GLN A 68 -1.75 11.50 -0.63
CA GLN A 68 -2.44 10.73 -1.65
C GLN A 68 -3.59 9.89 -1.09
N PHE A 69 -3.71 9.78 0.24
CA PHE A 69 -4.77 9.06 0.92
C PHE A 69 -5.65 10.02 1.71
N GLU A 70 -6.95 9.86 1.53
CA GLU A 70 -7.96 10.64 2.22
C GLU A 70 -8.98 9.70 2.86
N VAL A 71 -9.21 9.84 4.16
CA VAL A 71 -10.25 9.10 4.87
C VAL A 71 -11.38 10.08 5.16
N VAL A 72 -12.52 9.86 4.52
CA VAL A 72 -13.71 10.71 4.64
C VAL A 72 -14.86 9.88 5.21
N THR A 73 -15.69 10.49 6.05
CA THR A 73 -16.96 9.88 6.45
C THR A 73 -18.04 10.40 5.52
N ASP A 74 -18.73 9.50 4.81
CA ASP A 74 -19.87 9.88 3.99
C ASP A 74 -21.05 10.29 4.87
N SER A 75 -21.55 11.52 4.66
CA SER A 75 -22.70 12.08 5.38
C SER A 75 -23.99 11.30 5.12
N VAL A 76 -24.13 10.67 3.95
CA VAL A 76 -25.35 9.96 3.55
C VAL A 76 -25.38 8.56 4.16
N GLN A 77 -24.31 7.78 3.97
CA GLN A 77 -24.24 6.39 4.43
C GLN A 77 -23.72 6.24 5.87
N LYS A 78 -23.15 7.30 6.46
CA LYS A 78 -22.45 7.27 7.76
C LYS A 78 -21.37 6.18 7.84
N LYS A 79 -20.72 5.92 6.71
CA LYS A 79 -19.61 4.96 6.55
C LYS A 79 -18.34 5.71 6.22
N LYS A 80 -17.22 5.24 6.74
CA LYS A 80 -15.90 5.75 6.32
C LYS A 80 -15.56 5.21 4.94
N CYS A 81 -14.88 6.02 4.14
CA CYS A 81 -14.29 5.62 2.89
C CYS A 81 -12.82 6.08 2.83
N LEU A 82 -11.98 5.21 2.29
CA LEU A 82 -10.59 5.52 1.96
C LEU A 82 -10.51 5.81 0.48
N THR A 83 -10.12 7.03 0.13
CA THR A 83 -9.86 7.44 -1.24
C THR A 83 -8.35 7.53 -1.46
N PHE A 84 -7.88 6.89 -2.52
CA PHE A 84 -6.51 7.01 -2.99
C PHE A 84 -6.46 7.76 -4.32
N TYR A 85 -5.56 8.74 -4.41
CA TYR A 85 -5.27 9.52 -5.60
C TYR A 85 -3.88 9.16 -6.14
N GLY A 86 -3.87 8.40 -7.23
CA GLY A 86 -2.66 8.02 -7.94
C GLY A 86 -2.03 9.19 -8.68
N ARG A 87 -0.71 9.12 -8.88
CA ARG A 87 -0.02 10.07 -9.74
C ARG A 87 -0.48 9.91 -11.19
N ILE A 88 -0.48 11.01 -11.92
CA ILE A 88 -0.70 11.02 -13.36
C ILE A 88 0.46 10.27 -14.04
N SER A 89 0.19 9.11 -14.62
CA SER A 89 1.16 8.38 -15.45
C SER A 89 0.85 8.56 -16.94
N LYS A 90 1.87 8.98 -17.71
CA LYS A 90 1.77 9.14 -19.17
C LYS A 90 1.97 7.79 -19.86
N ASN A 91 0.92 6.96 -19.98
CA ASN A 91 1.04 5.67 -20.69
C ASN A 91 0.23 5.52 -22.00
N ASN A 92 -0.60 6.50 -22.39
CA ASN A 92 -1.28 6.47 -23.69
C ASN A 92 -0.37 7.06 -24.77
N GLN A 93 -0.16 6.29 -25.84
CA GLN A 93 0.52 6.67 -27.09
C GLN A 93 -0.24 7.73 -27.93
N GLY A 94 -1.17 8.48 -27.32
CA GLY A 94 -2.00 9.49 -27.99
C GLY A 94 -1.41 10.89 -27.87
N GLY A 95 -1.39 11.63 -28.99
CA GLY A 95 -0.81 12.96 -29.12
C GLY A 95 -1.41 14.05 -28.22
N PHE A 96 -0.70 15.19 -28.19
CA PHE A 96 -0.84 16.32 -27.26
C PHE A 96 -2.26 16.91 -27.13
N PHE A 97 -3.14 16.73 -28.12
CA PHE A 97 -4.42 17.43 -28.24
C PHE A 97 -5.67 16.69 -27.70
N HIS A 98 -5.55 15.46 -27.20
CA HIS A 98 -6.72 14.60 -26.90
C HIS A 98 -6.88 14.14 -25.44
N ARG A 99 -6.28 14.81 -24.45
CA ARG A 99 -6.10 14.17 -23.13
C ARG A 99 -6.77 14.92 -21.98
N LYS A 100 -7.97 14.46 -21.60
CA LYS A 100 -8.45 14.55 -20.20
C LYS A 100 -7.59 13.60 -19.38
N ILE A 101 -6.57 14.15 -18.72
CA ILE A 101 -5.66 13.35 -17.89
C ILE A 101 -6.22 13.35 -16.47
N GLU A 102 -7.05 12.37 -16.16
CA GLU A 102 -7.55 12.18 -14.80
C GLU A 102 -6.62 11.24 -14.03
N PRO A 103 -6.18 11.61 -12.82
CA PRO A 103 -5.40 10.73 -11.96
C PRO A 103 -6.23 9.51 -11.58
N LYS A 104 -5.58 8.36 -11.39
CA LYS A 104 -6.23 7.14 -10.92
C LYS A 104 -6.87 7.40 -9.56
N LYS A 105 -8.19 7.31 -9.47
CA LYS A 105 -8.94 7.38 -8.21
C LYS A 105 -9.42 5.99 -7.82
N VAL A 106 -9.09 5.54 -6.61
CA VAL A 106 -9.59 4.27 -6.06
C VAL A 106 -10.29 4.57 -4.74
N ILE A 107 -11.50 4.05 -4.57
CA ILE A 107 -12.31 4.26 -3.36
C ILE A 107 -12.54 2.88 -2.72
N GLN A 108 -12.30 2.79 -1.42
CA GLN A 108 -12.60 1.62 -0.60
C GLN A 108 -13.57 2.02 0.51
N TRP A 109 -14.56 1.18 0.77
CA TRP A 109 -15.60 1.44 1.76
C TRP A 109 -15.38 0.61 3.02
N GLU A 110 -15.67 1.20 4.17
CA GLU A 110 -15.59 0.54 5.46
C GLU A 110 -16.57 -0.63 5.55
N ASP A 111 -16.06 -1.76 6.04
CA ASP A 111 -16.88 -2.90 6.47
C ASP A 111 -16.75 -3.13 7.98
N LYS A 112 -17.74 -2.65 8.73
CA LYS A 112 -17.76 -2.72 10.21
C LYS A 112 -17.82 -4.14 10.76
N ASN A 113 -18.30 -5.10 9.97
CA ASN A 113 -18.40 -6.49 10.41
C ASN A 113 -17.09 -7.26 10.20
N ASN A 114 -16.16 -6.68 9.44
CA ASN A 114 -14.89 -7.31 9.14
C ASN A 114 -13.80 -6.81 10.10
N PRO A 115 -13.25 -7.67 10.97
CA PRO A 115 -12.15 -7.27 11.87
C PRO A 115 -10.86 -6.87 11.12
N ARG A 116 -10.77 -7.19 9.82
CA ARG A 116 -9.65 -6.88 8.93
C ARG A 116 -9.95 -5.72 7.99
N ASP A 117 -10.87 -4.85 8.40
CA ASP A 117 -11.28 -3.71 7.58
C ASP A 117 -10.09 -2.83 7.19
N ILE A 118 -9.92 -2.66 5.88
CA ILE A 118 -8.78 -1.98 5.29
C ILE A 118 -8.89 -0.48 5.53
N VAL A 119 -10.12 0.06 5.57
CA VAL A 119 -10.34 1.47 5.90
C VAL A 119 -9.88 1.75 7.33
N ASN A 120 -10.20 0.88 8.28
CA ASN A 120 -9.71 0.98 9.65
C ASN A 120 -8.18 0.85 9.75
N LEU A 121 -7.57 -0.07 8.99
CA LEU A 121 -6.12 -0.25 8.93
C LEU A 121 -5.40 1.04 8.47
N PHE A 122 -5.82 1.60 7.33
CA PHE A 122 -5.24 2.83 6.80
C PHE A 122 -5.55 4.04 7.67
N SER A 123 -6.78 4.15 8.19
CA SER A 123 -7.16 5.24 9.09
C SER A 123 -6.30 5.24 10.35
N THR A 124 -6.06 4.05 10.93
CA THR A 124 -5.19 3.91 12.11
C THR A 124 -3.77 4.33 11.78
N TYR A 125 -3.18 3.79 10.71
CA TYR A 125 -1.83 4.14 10.30
C TYR A 125 -1.64 5.65 9.99
N LEU A 126 -2.53 6.23 9.18
CA LEU A 126 -2.51 7.65 8.81
C LEU A 126 -2.66 8.59 10.02
N SER A 127 -3.34 8.15 11.07
CA SER A 127 -3.47 8.93 12.32
C SER A 127 -2.17 8.99 13.13
N LEU A 128 -1.22 8.09 12.87
CA LEU A 128 0.03 7.94 13.62
C LEU A 128 1.25 8.49 12.89
N ILE A 129 1.11 8.87 11.61
CA ILE A 129 2.17 9.48 10.80
C ILE A 129 1.86 10.95 10.49
N PRO A 130 2.85 11.75 10.08
CA PRO A 130 2.59 13.10 9.59
C PRO A 130 1.65 13.08 8.38
N LYS A 131 0.68 14.00 8.34
CA LYS A 131 -0.28 14.14 7.22
C LYS A 131 0.39 14.47 5.88
N MET A 132 1.59 15.04 5.92
CA MET A 132 2.34 15.48 4.73
C MET A 132 3.67 14.76 4.61
N GLY A 133 4.12 14.60 3.37
CA GLY A 133 5.39 13.97 3.01
C GLY A 133 5.28 12.44 2.85
N PRO A 134 6.42 11.73 2.92
CA PRO A 134 6.48 10.29 2.61
C PRO A 134 5.51 9.45 3.44
N PHE A 135 4.85 8.49 2.77
CA PHE A 135 3.85 7.62 3.37
C PHE A 135 4.47 6.62 4.35
N TYR A 136 5.57 5.97 3.98
CA TYR A 136 6.19 4.94 4.82
C TYR A 136 7.09 5.54 5.90
N ARG A 137 6.73 5.34 7.17
CA ARG A 137 7.48 5.80 8.34
C ARG A 137 8.04 4.66 9.14
N ARG A 138 9.20 4.87 9.76
CA ARG A 138 9.87 3.85 10.56
C ARG A 138 9.04 3.54 11.81
N PRO A 139 8.62 2.30 12.06
CA PRO A 139 7.96 1.93 13.32
C PRO A 139 8.92 2.10 14.49
N ILE A 140 8.41 2.63 15.61
CA ILE A 140 9.14 2.78 16.87
C ILE A 140 8.56 1.78 17.88
N GLY A 141 9.36 0.78 18.24
CA GLY A 141 9.02 -0.25 19.22
C GLY A 141 10.07 -1.35 19.18
N LYS A 142 10.30 -2.04 20.31
CA LYS A 142 11.15 -3.23 20.31
C LYS A 142 10.36 -4.40 19.73
N LEU A 143 11.00 -5.17 18.86
CA LEU A 143 10.54 -6.49 18.41
C LEU A 143 10.10 -7.30 19.65
N GLY A 144 8.84 -7.71 19.70
CA GLY A 144 8.35 -8.64 20.73
C GLY A 144 8.04 -8.08 22.12
N LEU A 145 8.00 -6.76 22.33
CA LEU A 145 7.40 -6.20 23.56
C LEU A 145 6.06 -5.53 23.26
N ASN A 146 4.99 -6.21 23.69
CA ASN A 146 3.70 -5.61 24.03
C ASN A 146 3.92 -4.53 25.10
N THR A 147 4.50 -3.40 24.72
CA THR A 147 4.49 -2.23 25.57
C THR A 147 3.06 -1.72 25.46
N THR A 148 2.37 -1.64 26.59
CA THR A 148 0.97 -1.25 26.82
C THR A 148 0.63 0.17 26.34
N GLY A 149 1.04 0.52 25.13
CA GLY A 149 0.90 1.82 24.51
C GLY A 149 0.56 1.66 23.04
N LYS A 150 -0.19 2.63 22.53
CA LYS A 150 -0.57 2.72 21.12
C LYS A 150 0.68 2.64 20.22
N PRO A 151 0.58 2.02 19.02
CA PRO A 151 1.68 1.96 18.07
C PRO A 151 2.22 3.35 17.73
N LYS A 152 3.54 3.49 17.53
CA LYS A 152 4.21 4.77 17.27
C LYS A 152 5.11 4.69 16.04
N PHE A 153 5.21 5.81 15.33
CA PHE A 153 6.06 5.97 14.16
C PHE A 153 7.03 7.14 14.31
N SER A 154 8.21 6.98 13.73
CA SER A 154 9.21 8.04 13.63
C SER A 154 8.86 9.01 12.50
N THR A 155 9.37 10.24 12.59
CA THR A 155 9.39 11.17 11.46
C THR A 155 10.33 10.67 10.35
N GLN A 156 11.31 9.81 10.67
CA GLN A 156 12.19 9.21 9.70
C GLN A 156 11.41 8.32 8.72
N VAL A 157 11.68 8.51 7.43
CA VAL A 157 11.16 7.65 6.35
C VAL A 157 11.75 6.24 6.52
N VAL A 158 10.99 5.21 6.15
CA VAL A 158 11.53 3.85 6.06
C VAL A 158 12.76 3.87 5.14
N GLY A 159 13.89 3.43 5.68
CA GLY A 159 15.22 3.86 5.26
C GLY A 159 15.57 3.65 3.79
N VAL A 160 16.49 4.50 3.33
CA VAL A 160 17.17 4.45 2.02
C VAL A 160 17.46 3.00 1.63
N ASN A 161 18.19 2.21 2.43
CA ASN A 161 18.57 0.82 2.07
C ASN A 161 17.46 -0.25 2.00
N LYS A 162 16.22 0.03 2.44
CA LYS A 162 15.07 -0.89 2.24
C LYS A 162 14.26 -0.55 0.98
N LEU A 163 14.41 0.68 0.49
CA LEU A 163 13.74 1.22 -0.72
C LEU A 163 14.75 1.82 -1.73
N TYR A 164 16.04 1.48 -1.61
CA TYR A 164 17.12 1.80 -2.54
C TYR A 164 17.84 0.50 -2.91
N THR A 165 18.29 0.47 -4.15
CA THR A 165 19.47 -0.31 -4.53
C THR A 165 20.43 0.70 -5.14
N ASN A 166 21.65 0.82 -4.62
CA ASN A 166 22.71 1.50 -5.37
C ASN A 166 22.94 0.66 -6.63
N ARG A 167 22.58 1.20 -7.79
CA ARG A 167 23.01 0.69 -9.09
C ARG A 167 24.21 1.50 -9.55
#